data_AF-A0A0V0GNZ7-F1
#
_entry.id   AF-A0A0V0GNZ7-F1
#
_cell.length_a   1.000
_cell.length_b   1.000
_cell.length_c   1.000
_cell.angle_alpha   90.00
_cell.angle_beta   90.00
_cell.angle_gamma   90.00
#
_symmetry.space_group_name_H-M   'P 1'
#
loop_
_entity.id
_entity.type
_entity.pdbx_description
1 polymer ?
#
loop_
_entity_poly.entity_id
_entity_poly.type
_entity_poly.pdbx_seq_one_letter_code
_entity_poly.pdbx_strand_id
1 'polypeptide(L)'
;ILTAATSLTASVILFRSIASDLVPEQLQLFFSSQFQKLSNRLSSQLIVVIEESEGLTLNQMFDAVNVYLGTKVNAWTQRIKVNKPDEDEELAVTVDR
;
A
#
# COMPACT_ATOMS: atom_id res chain seq x y z
N ILE A 1 8.34 16.40 -24.57
CA ILE A 1 8.67 15.99 -23.19
C ILE A 1 9.62 17.01 -22.54
N LEU A 2 10.87 17.15 -23.00
CA LEU A 2 11.87 18.05 -22.38
C LEU A 2 11.36 19.48 -22.12
N THR A 3 10.87 20.19 -23.15
CA THR A 3 10.34 21.58 -23.00
C THR A 3 9.18 21.70 -22.00
N ALA A 4 8.31 20.68 -21.93
CA ALA A 4 7.21 20.65 -20.98
C ALA A 4 7.71 20.42 -19.54
N ALA A 5 8.68 19.54 -19.35
CA ALA A 5 9.36 19.35 -18.08
C ALA A 5 10.10 20.63 -17.65
N THR A 6 10.84 21.29 -18.54
CA THR A 6 11.52 22.56 -18.26
C THR A 6 10.54 23.67 -17.85
N SER A 7 9.43 23.82 -18.58
CA SER A 7 8.38 24.80 -18.23
C SER A 7 7.74 24.52 -16.87
N LEU A 8 7.45 23.24 -16.58
CA LEU A 8 6.93 22.80 -15.28
C LEU A 8 7.95 23.07 -14.16
N THR A 9 9.22 22.70 -14.34
CA THR A 9 10.28 22.96 -13.36
C THR A 9 10.46 24.46 -13.09
N ALA A 10 10.45 25.30 -14.13
CA ALA A 10 10.51 26.76 -13.98
C ALA A 10 9.31 27.29 -13.18
N SER A 11 8.10 26.84 -13.49
CA SER A 11 6.88 27.19 -12.75
C SER A 11 6.95 26.76 -11.27
N VAL A 12 7.45 25.56 -10.99
CA VAL A 12 7.64 25.05 -9.61
C VAL A 12 8.69 25.86 -8.84
N ILE A 13 9.78 26.28 -9.47
CA ILE A 13 10.81 27.12 -8.83
C ILE A 13 10.22 28.48 -8.45
N LEU A 14 9.50 29.13 -9.37
CA LEU A 14 8.83 30.42 -9.12
C LEU A 14 7.76 30.30 -8.02
N PHE A 15 6.91 29.27 -8.11
CA PHE A 15 5.88 28.99 -7.11
C PHE A 15 6.49 28.74 -5.73
N ARG A 16 7.59 27.97 -5.64
CA ARG A 16 8.29 27.71 -4.38
C ARG A 16 8.83 28.99 -3.75
N SER A 17 9.38 29.91 -4.55
CA SER A 17 9.88 31.20 -4.06
C SER A 17 8.75 32.08 -3.50
N ILE A 18 7.59 32.10 -4.15
CA ILE A 18 6.43 32.86 -3.66
C ILE A 18 5.85 32.18 -2.39
N ALA A 19 5.82 30.85 -2.37
CA ALA A 19 5.30 30.09 -1.25
C ALA A 19 6.19 30.16 0.00
N SER A 20 7.53 30.21 -0.13
CA SER A 20 8.43 30.37 1.04
C SER A 20 8.20 31.69 1.77
N ASP A 21 7.85 32.73 1.03
CA ASP A 21 7.74 34.10 1.55
C ASP A 21 6.34 34.38 2.15
N LEU A 22 5.33 33.60 1.73
CA LEU A 22 3.92 33.80 2.11
C LEU A 22 3.30 32.66 2.95
N VAL A 23 3.87 31.45 2.95
CA VAL A 23 3.27 30.26 3.57
C VAL A 23 4.08 29.80 4.79
N PRO A 24 3.59 30.00 6.03
CA PRO A 24 4.26 29.53 7.23
C PRO A 24 4.51 28.02 7.24
N GLU A 25 5.61 27.59 7.85
CA GLU A 25 6.02 26.17 7.94
C GLU A 25 4.90 25.25 8.46
N GLN A 26 4.05 25.73 9.37
CA GLN A 26 2.96 24.94 9.96
C GLN A 26 1.94 24.51 8.89
N LEU A 27 1.69 25.36 7.88
CA LEU A 27 0.83 25.01 6.75
C LEU A 27 1.53 24.01 5.82
N GLN A 28 2.84 24.15 5.60
CA GLN A 28 3.61 23.21 4.79
C GLN A 28 3.59 21.80 5.39
N LEU A 29 3.76 21.69 6.72
CA LEU A 29 3.63 20.44 7.47
C LEU A 29 2.19 19.90 7.48
N PHE A 30 1.18 20.77 7.54
CA PHE A 30 -0.21 20.35 7.41
C PHE A 30 -0.48 19.73 6.03
N PHE A 31 -0.14 20.44 4.95
CA PHE A 31 -0.35 19.94 3.58
C PHE A 31 0.44 18.67 3.28
N SER A 32 1.69 18.55 3.73
CA SER A 32 2.48 17.32 3.54
C SER A 32 1.86 16.13 4.28
N SER A 33 1.42 16.30 5.53
CA SER A 33 0.74 15.24 6.29
C SER A 33 -0.59 14.81 5.65
N GLN A 34 -1.34 15.76 5.09
CA GLN A 34 -2.61 15.48 4.42
C GLN A 34 -2.38 14.80 3.05
N PHE A 35 -1.35 15.20 2.31
CA PHE A 35 -0.95 14.54 1.07
C PHE A 35 -0.43 13.12 1.32
N GLN A 36 0.34 12.90 2.38
CA GLN A 36 0.78 11.56 2.79
C GLN A 36 -0.41 10.65 3.17
N LYS A 37 -1.37 11.16 3.96
CA LYS A 37 -2.62 10.43 4.26
C LYS A 37 -3.42 10.12 2.99
N LEU A 38 -3.49 11.03 2.03
CA LEU A 38 -4.17 10.82 0.76
C LEU A 38 -3.44 9.77 -0.10
N SER A 39 -2.11 9.85 -0.20
CA SER A 39 -1.28 8.85 -0.89
C SER A 39 -1.46 7.46 -0.26
N ASN A 40 -1.48 7.35 1.06
CA ASN A 40 -1.69 6.08 1.76
C ASN A 40 -3.12 5.52 1.53
N ARG A 41 -4.13 6.39 1.37
CA ARG A 41 -5.51 6.00 1.02
C ARG A 41 -5.68 5.61 -0.45
N LEU A 42 -4.85 6.15 -1.35
CA LEU A 42 -4.85 5.83 -2.78
C LEU A 42 -3.92 4.64 -3.11
N SER A 43 -3.03 4.26 -2.20
CA SER A 43 -2.21 3.05 -2.28
C SER A 43 -3.10 1.81 -2.32
N SER A 44 -3.16 1.15 -3.49
CA SER A 44 -3.98 -0.06 -3.75
C SER A 44 -3.21 -1.36 -3.51
N GLN A 45 -2.39 -1.34 -2.49
CA GLN A 45 -1.39 -2.36 -2.16
C GLN A 45 -2.12 -3.54 -1.40
N LEU A 46 -1.86 -4.85 -1.65
CA LEU A 46 -2.52 -5.99 -0.94
C LEU A 46 -1.62 -7.24 -0.51
N ILE A 47 -1.11 -7.36 0.75
CA ILE A 47 -0.35 -8.49 1.38
C ILE A 47 -1.36 -9.51 1.89
N VAL A 48 -1.50 -10.67 1.27
CA VAL A 48 -2.18 -11.77 1.96
C VAL A 48 -1.20 -12.42 2.95
N VAL A 49 -1.58 -12.55 4.22
CA VAL A 49 -0.88 -13.37 5.22
C VAL A 49 -1.66 -14.66 5.42
N ILE A 50 -0.99 -15.77 5.11
CA ILE A 50 -1.48 -17.12 5.31
C ILE A 50 -0.48 -17.78 6.26
N GLU A 51 -0.97 -18.26 7.38
CA GLU A 51 -0.17 -19.02 8.35
C GLU A 51 -0.07 -20.48 7.89
N GLU A 52 1.09 -21.11 8.09
CA GLU A 52 1.37 -22.50 7.69
C GLU A 52 0.46 -23.52 8.40
N SER A 53 0.05 -23.21 9.63
CA SER A 53 -0.83 -24.04 10.46
C SER A 53 -1.71 -23.19 11.37
N GLU A 54 -2.91 -23.68 11.69
CA GLU A 54 -3.74 -23.17 12.77
C GLU A 54 -3.67 -24.12 13.97
N GLY A 55 -2.73 -23.86 14.87
CA GLY A 55 -2.48 -24.74 16.02
C GLY A 55 -1.73 -26.01 15.61
N LEU A 56 -2.43 -27.14 15.53
CA LEU A 56 -1.84 -28.46 15.18
C LEU A 56 -2.24 -28.95 13.78
N THR A 57 -3.14 -28.26 13.08
CA THR A 57 -3.56 -28.60 11.71
C THR A 57 -2.82 -27.74 10.69
N LEU A 58 -2.41 -28.34 9.57
CA LEU A 58 -1.78 -27.64 8.46
C LEU A 58 -2.83 -26.87 7.66
N ASN A 59 -2.56 -25.60 7.38
CA ASN A 59 -3.47 -24.76 6.62
C ASN A 59 -3.37 -25.09 5.13
N GLN A 60 -4.39 -25.76 4.59
CA GLN A 60 -4.46 -26.17 3.18
C GLN A 60 -4.27 -24.99 2.19
N MET A 61 -4.58 -23.76 2.63
CA MET A 61 -4.40 -22.55 1.84
C MET A 61 -2.94 -22.12 1.71
N PHE A 62 -2.09 -22.48 2.67
CA PHE A 62 -0.65 -22.22 2.60
C PHE A 62 -0.02 -22.98 1.44
N ASP A 63 -0.30 -24.28 1.32
CA ASP A 63 0.17 -25.12 0.21
C ASP A 63 -0.37 -24.64 -1.14
N ALA A 64 -1.69 -24.37 -1.24
CA ALA A 64 -2.29 -23.88 -2.47
C ALA A 64 -1.67 -22.56 -2.95
N VAL A 65 -1.38 -21.64 -2.02
CA VAL A 65 -0.77 -20.35 -2.35
C VAL A 65 0.73 -20.46 -2.60
N ASN A 66 1.45 -21.36 -1.94
CA ASN A 66 2.87 -21.65 -2.22
C ASN A 66 3.05 -22.14 -3.67
N VAL A 67 2.22 -23.08 -4.11
CA VAL A 67 2.20 -23.58 -5.50
C VAL A 67 1.82 -22.48 -6.50
N TYR A 68 0.85 -21.62 -6.18
CA TYR A 68 0.40 -20.57 -7.09
C TYR A 68 1.38 -19.39 -7.17
N LEU A 69 1.77 -18.79 -6.04
CA LEU A 69 2.66 -17.62 -5.98
C LEU A 69 4.07 -17.95 -6.45
N GLY A 70 4.57 -19.18 -6.24
CA GLY A 70 5.86 -19.64 -6.78
C GLY A 70 6.00 -19.44 -8.30
N THR A 71 4.88 -19.26 -9.02
CA THR A 71 4.85 -18.99 -10.47
C THR A 71 4.52 -17.53 -10.84
N LYS A 72 4.26 -16.64 -9.88
CA LYS A 72 3.59 -15.33 -10.09
C LYS A 72 4.10 -14.12 -9.29
N VAL A 73 5.10 -14.25 -8.42
CA VAL A 73 5.46 -13.17 -7.46
C VAL A 73 5.74 -11.80 -8.12
N ASN A 74 5.04 -10.76 -7.66
CA ASN A 74 5.39 -9.35 -7.81
C ASN A 74 5.16 -8.62 -6.48
N ALA A 75 5.92 -7.57 -6.18
CA ALA A 75 6.32 -7.21 -4.81
C ALA A 75 5.55 -6.06 -4.11
N TRP A 76 4.32 -5.70 -4.53
CA TRP A 76 3.68 -4.42 -4.14
C TRP A 76 2.37 -4.62 -3.31
N THR A 77 2.50 -4.91 -2.00
CA THR A 77 1.47 -5.52 -1.07
C THR A 77 1.15 -4.81 0.31
N GLN A 78 -0.14 -4.65 0.79
CA GLN A 78 -0.66 -4.17 2.15
C GLN A 78 -1.81 -5.08 2.79
N ARG A 79 -1.89 -5.36 4.10
CA ARG A 79 -2.37 -6.65 4.70
C ARG A 79 -3.87 -7.16 4.65
N ILE A 80 -4.08 -8.47 4.43
CA ILE A 80 -5.30 -9.29 4.66
C ILE A 80 -4.88 -10.67 5.22
N LYS A 81 -5.50 -11.19 6.29
CA LYS A 81 -5.29 -12.58 6.76
C LYS A 81 -6.41 -13.49 6.24
N VAL A 82 -6.07 -14.69 5.75
CA VAL A 82 -7.07 -15.66 5.28
C VAL A 82 -6.72 -17.06 5.79
N ASN A 83 -7.75 -17.78 6.27
CA ASN A 83 -7.63 -19.14 6.78
C ASN A 83 -8.82 -20.00 6.33
N LYS A 84 -8.61 -21.31 6.20
CA LYS A 84 -9.65 -22.32 5.98
C LYS A 84 -9.47 -23.43 7.02
N PRO A 85 -10.33 -23.49 8.06
CA PRO A 85 -10.31 -24.61 9.00
C PRO A 85 -10.77 -25.90 8.30
N ASP A 86 -10.29 -27.05 8.76
CA ASP A 86 -10.58 -28.36 8.13
C ASP A 86 -12.06 -28.79 8.24
N GLU A 87 -12.84 -28.18 9.13
CA GLU A 87 -14.23 -28.58 9.43
C GLU A 87 -15.31 -27.78 8.66
N ASP A 88 -14.97 -26.65 8.03
CA ASP A 88 -15.93 -25.78 7.31
C ASP A 88 -15.63 -25.61 5.81
N GLU A 89 -16.67 -25.44 4.99
CA GLU A 89 -16.51 -25.15 3.56
C GLU A 89 -16.08 -23.69 3.29
N GLU A 90 -16.44 -22.74 4.15
CA GLU A 90 -16.20 -21.30 3.97
C GLU A 90 -14.79 -20.83 4.38
N LEU A 91 -14.39 -19.67 3.83
CA LEU A 91 -13.09 -19.04 4.06
C LEU A 91 -13.20 -17.98 5.17
N ALA A 92 -12.44 -18.15 6.26
CA ALA A 92 -12.29 -17.15 7.30
C ALA A 92 -11.35 -16.02 6.81
N VAL A 93 -11.93 -14.89 6.39
CA VAL A 93 -11.20 -13.69 5.96
C VAL A 93 -11.18 -12.65 7.09
N THR A 94 -10.00 -12.22 7.52
CA THR A 94 -9.83 -11.11 8.49
C THR A 94 -9.02 -9.97 7.86
N VAL A 95 -9.58 -8.76 7.89
CA VAL A 95 -8.90 -7.55 7.39
C VAL A 95 -8.29 -6.80 8.57
N ASP A 96 -6.97 -6.66 8.55
CA ASP A 96 -6.22 -5.84 9.51
C ASP A 96 -6.36 -4.35 9.11
N ARG A 97 -6.59 -3.45 10.07
CA ARG A 97 -6.98 -2.04 9.83
C ARG A 97 -5.85 -1.02 9.95
#